data_AF-A0A2V1DAM5-F1
#
_entry.id   AF-A0A2V1DAM5-F1
#
_cell.length_a   1.000
_cell.length_b   1.000
_cell.length_c   1.000
_cell.angle_alpha   90.00
_cell.angle_beta   90.00
_cell.angle_gamma   90.00
#
_symmetry.space_group_name_H-M   'P 1'
#
loop_
_entity.id
_entity.type
_entity.pdbx_description
1 polymer ?
#
loop_
_entity_poly.entity_id
_entity_poly.type
_entity_poly.pdbx_seq_one_letter_code
_entity_poly.pdbx_strand_id
1 'polypeptide(L)'
;MDKQNRPYKCNVEGCDRMAQGFTYCGGLIRHQREVHKMHGGIKALFCHIPDCKRNSGPAFTRQTNLDEHIRHQHPDIPQELDESPAEGDENNLRAELKKLRRETDTRLRKLEAEVSALRSCRAGQLVKHEM
;
A
#
# COMPACT_ATOMS: atom_id res chain seq x y z
N MET A 1 -25.25 13.36 -20.42
CA MET A 1 -24.68 12.03 -20.10
C MET A 1 -23.74 12.17 -18.93
N ASP A 2 -23.99 11.41 -17.88
CA ASP A 2 -23.29 11.44 -16.59
C ASP A 2 -21.77 11.32 -16.77
N LYS A 3 -21.10 12.45 -16.50
CA LYS A 3 -19.64 12.56 -16.40
C LYS A 3 -19.19 11.92 -15.09
N GLN A 4 -19.42 10.61 -14.96
CA GLN A 4 -18.86 9.81 -13.87
C GLN A 4 -17.36 9.77 -14.09
N ASN A 5 -16.61 10.62 -13.39
CA ASN A 5 -15.17 10.59 -13.42
C ASN A 5 -14.73 9.23 -12.86
N ARG A 6 -14.04 8.42 -13.68
CA ARG A 6 -13.58 7.07 -13.33
C ARG A 6 -12.06 7.07 -13.20
N PRO A 7 -11.50 7.77 -12.21
CA PRO A 7 -10.05 7.97 -12.10
C PRO A 7 -9.32 6.67 -11.78
N TYR A 8 -9.99 5.67 -11.22
CA TYR A 8 -9.38 4.43 -10.79
C TYR A 8 -9.38 3.43 -11.95
N LYS A 9 -8.21 3.12 -12.53
CA LYS A 9 -8.07 2.22 -13.68
C LYS A 9 -7.25 0.99 -13.30
N CYS A 10 -7.57 -0.15 -13.92
CA CYS A 10 -6.70 -1.32 -13.79
C CYS A 10 -5.38 -1.08 -14.54
N ASN A 11 -4.27 -1.57 -13.99
CA ASN A 11 -2.92 -1.43 -14.56
C ASN A 11 -2.40 -2.75 -15.15
N VAL A 12 -3.28 -3.73 -15.37
CA VAL A 12 -2.90 -5.00 -15.98
C VAL A 12 -3.06 -4.87 -17.50
N GLU A 13 -1.97 -5.16 -18.22
CA GLU A 13 -1.92 -5.14 -19.67
C GLU A 13 -3.01 -6.04 -20.27
N GLY A 14 -3.81 -5.49 -21.19
CA GLY A 14 -4.91 -6.21 -21.84
C GLY A 14 -6.20 -6.33 -21.02
N CYS A 15 -6.32 -5.62 -19.88
CA CYS A 15 -7.56 -5.63 -19.10
C CYS A 15 -8.59 -4.58 -19.59
N ASP A 16 -9.83 -5.00 -19.84
CA ASP A 16 -10.93 -4.11 -20.26
C ASP A 16 -11.20 -2.93 -19.30
N ARG A 17 -10.93 -3.14 -18.01
CA ARG A 17 -11.14 -2.14 -16.95
C ARG A 17 -10.02 -1.11 -16.87
N MET A 18 -8.97 -1.24 -17.69
CA MET A 18 -7.92 -0.22 -17.86
C MET A 18 -8.47 1.01 -18.59
N ALA A 19 -9.21 0.83 -19.68
CA ALA A 19 -9.82 1.93 -20.42
C ALA A 19 -11.08 2.48 -19.71
N GLN A 20 -11.92 1.59 -19.19
CA GLN A 20 -13.22 1.96 -18.59
C GLN A 20 -13.10 2.57 -17.19
N GLY A 21 -12.15 2.09 -16.38
CA GLY A 21 -12.00 2.51 -14.99
C GLY A 21 -13.20 2.25 -14.08
N PHE A 22 -13.07 2.69 -12.84
CA PHE A 22 -14.02 2.57 -11.74
C PHE A 22 -14.30 3.95 -11.15
N THR A 23 -15.52 4.13 -10.67
CA THR A 23 -15.99 5.39 -10.06
C THR A 23 -15.42 5.61 -8.66
N TYR A 24 -14.97 4.54 -8.00
CA TYR A 24 -14.33 4.60 -6.68
C TYR A 24 -13.27 3.49 -6.54
N CYS A 25 -12.32 3.70 -5.63
CA CYS A 25 -11.17 2.82 -5.40
C CYS A 25 -11.55 1.38 -5.02
N GLY A 26 -12.61 1.20 -4.22
CA GLY A 26 -13.07 -0.13 -3.81
C GLY A 26 -13.48 -1.03 -4.99
N GLY A 27 -14.03 -0.45 -6.06
CA GLY A 27 -14.35 -1.19 -7.27
C GLY A 27 -13.10 -1.74 -7.96
N LEU A 28 -12.04 -0.94 -8.04
CA LEU A 28 -10.76 -1.34 -8.63
C LEU A 28 -10.09 -2.46 -7.83
N ILE A 29 -10.04 -2.33 -6.50
CA ILE A 29 -9.46 -3.35 -5.62
C ILE A 29 -10.20 -4.68 -5.76
N ARG A 30 -11.54 -4.65 -5.77
CA ARG A 30 -12.35 -5.86 -5.96
C ARG A 30 -12.05 -6.53 -7.29
N HIS A 31 -11.95 -5.75 -8.36
CA HIS A 31 -11.60 -6.25 -9.68
C HIS A 31 -10.19 -6.86 -9.74
N GLN A 32 -9.19 -6.22 -9.12
CA GLN A 32 -7.83 -6.74 -9.08
C GLN A 32 -7.77 -8.09 -8.34
N ARG A 33 -8.58 -8.27 -7.28
CA ARG A 33 -8.69 -9.54 -6.55
C ARG A 33 -9.38 -10.63 -7.37
N GLU A 34 -10.52 -10.32 -7.97
CA GLU A 34 -11.37 -11.31 -8.65
C GLU A 34 -10.83 -11.71 -10.04
N VAL A 35 -10.39 -10.73 -10.83
CA VAL A 35 -9.98 -10.93 -12.24
C VAL A 35 -8.50 -11.23 -12.35
N HIS A 36 -7.67 -10.51 -11.59
CA HIS A 36 -6.22 -10.62 -11.70
C HIS A 36 -5.58 -11.46 -10.61
N LYS A 37 -6.36 -11.90 -9.60
CA LYS A 37 -5.85 -12.62 -8.41
C LYS A 37 -4.68 -11.86 -7.74
N MET A 38 -4.66 -10.54 -7.93
CA MET A 38 -3.68 -9.64 -7.34
C MET A 38 -4.08 -9.35 -5.89
N HIS A 39 -3.10 -8.89 -5.10
CA HIS A 39 -3.20 -8.70 -3.64
C HIS A 39 -3.19 -9.99 -2.83
N GLY A 40 -2.79 -11.11 -3.43
CA GLY A 40 -2.77 -12.42 -2.80
C GLY A 40 -4.19 -12.90 -2.50
N GLY A 41 -4.54 -14.10 -2.94
CA GLY A 41 -5.75 -14.75 -2.42
C GLY A 41 -5.72 -14.72 -0.90
N ILE A 42 -6.87 -14.45 -0.28
CA ILE A 42 -6.99 -14.40 1.18
C ILE A 42 -6.42 -15.73 1.68
N LYS A 43 -5.36 -15.66 2.50
CA LYS A 43 -4.81 -16.84 3.17
C LYS A 43 -6.00 -17.53 3.81
N ALA A 44 -6.20 -18.81 3.48
CA ALA A 44 -7.25 -19.61 4.09
C ALA A 44 -7.08 -19.51 5.61
N LEU A 45 -8.07 -18.92 6.27
CA LEU A 45 -8.04 -18.69 7.71
C LEU A 45 -8.68 -19.89 8.39
N PHE A 46 -8.00 -20.49 9.35
CA PHE A 46 -8.51 -21.63 10.10
C PHE A 46 -8.72 -21.24 11.56
N CYS A 47 -9.63 -21.94 12.23
CA CYS A 47 -9.78 -21.77 13.68
C CYS A 47 -8.58 -22.40 14.39
N HIS A 48 -7.78 -21.62 15.10
CA HIS A 48 -6.62 -22.07 15.90
C HIS A 48 -6.94 -23.03 17.06
N ILE A 49 -8.22 -23.30 17.36
CA ILE A 49 -8.61 -24.17 18.48
C ILE A 49 -8.53 -25.64 18.05
N PRO A 50 -7.71 -26.48 18.70
CA PRO A 50 -7.40 -27.83 18.24
C PRO A 50 -8.62 -28.74 18.14
N ASP A 51 -9.59 -28.59 19.04
CA ASP A 51 -10.85 -29.36 19.05
C ASP A 51 -11.94 -28.79 18.11
N CYS A 52 -11.67 -27.70 17.40
CA CYS A 52 -12.65 -27.10 16.51
C CYS A 52 -12.65 -27.78 15.13
N LYS A 53 -13.84 -28.14 14.63
CA LYS A 53 -14.02 -28.69 13.27
C LYS A 53 -13.52 -27.78 12.15
N ARG A 54 -13.38 -26.47 12.41
CA ARG A 54 -12.85 -25.48 11.45
C ARG A 54 -11.35 -25.22 11.59
N ASN A 55 -10.64 -25.97 12.43
CA ASN A 55 -9.17 -25.98 12.51
C ASN A 55 -8.52 -26.74 11.35
N SER A 56 -9.05 -27.92 11.01
CA SER A 56 -8.56 -28.74 9.88
C SER A 56 -9.61 -28.92 8.78
N GLY A 57 -10.72 -28.17 8.87
CA GLY A 57 -11.86 -28.24 7.97
C GLY A 57 -11.88 -27.14 6.91
N PRO A 58 -13.07 -26.74 6.42
CA PRO A 58 -13.21 -25.66 5.44
C PRO A 58 -12.66 -24.34 6.01
N ALA A 59 -11.72 -23.73 5.29
CA ALA A 59 -11.14 -22.46 5.67
C ALA A 59 -12.14 -21.30 5.52
N PHE A 60 -12.00 -20.30 6.38
CA PHE A 60 -12.67 -19.02 6.22
C PHE A 60 -11.97 -18.19 5.15
N THR A 61 -12.79 -17.55 4.33
CA THR A 61 -12.32 -16.62 3.30
C THR A 61 -12.18 -15.19 3.83
N ARG A 62 -12.54 -14.89 5.09
CA ARG A 62 -12.51 -13.54 5.68
C ARG A 62 -12.23 -13.60 7.18
N GLN A 63 -11.43 -12.66 7.68
CA GLN A 63 -11.10 -12.54 9.11
C GLN A 63 -12.34 -12.33 9.96
N THR A 64 -13.25 -11.45 9.53
CA THR A 64 -14.53 -11.19 10.21
C THR A 64 -15.36 -12.46 10.47
N ASN A 65 -15.30 -13.42 9.55
CA ASN A 65 -16.04 -14.67 9.67
C ASN A 65 -15.35 -15.64 10.64
N LEU A 66 -14.02 -15.61 10.70
CA LEU A 66 -13.26 -16.33 11.72
C LEU A 66 -13.49 -15.73 13.11
N ASP A 67 -13.49 -14.40 13.23
CA ASP A 67 -13.72 -13.69 14.50
C ASP A 67 -15.13 -13.95 15.04
N GLU A 68 -16.15 -13.86 14.18
CA GLU A 68 -17.53 -14.21 14.56
C GLU A 68 -17.63 -15.69 14.96
N HIS A 69 -16.96 -16.58 14.23
CA HIS A 69 -16.93 -17.99 14.58
C HIS A 69 -16.32 -18.21 15.97
N ILE A 70 -15.19 -17.58 16.28
CA ILE A 70 -14.55 -17.69 17.60
C ILE A 70 -15.49 -17.12 18.67
N ARG A 71 -16.09 -15.95 18.44
CA ARG A 71 -17.03 -15.34 19.39
C ARG A 71 -18.24 -16.21 19.70
N HIS A 72 -18.76 -16.93 18.71
CA HIS A 72 -19.97 -17.76 18.87
C HIS A 72 -19.66 -19.20 19.32
N GLN A 73 -18.54 -19.78 18.91
CA GLN A 73 -18.21 -21.19 19.17
C GLN A 73 -17.17 -21.37 20.27
N HIS A 74 -16.43 -20.31 20.62
CA HIS A 74 -15.37 -20.28 21.64
C HIS A 74 -15.50 -19.03 22.54
N PRO A 75 -16.65 -18.82 23.21
CA PRO A 75 -16.92 -17.61 23.99
C PRO A 75 -15.99 -17.43 25.21
N ASP A 76 -15.45 -18.52 25.73
CA ASP A 76 -14.54 -18.54 26.88
C ASP A 76 -13.07 -18.23 26.50
N ILE A 77 -12.78 -18.12 25.20
CA ILE A 77 -11.45 -17.80 24.70
C ILE A 77 -11.43 -16.30 24.43
N PRO A 78 -10.66 -15.50 25.21
CA PRO A 78 -10.43 -14.12 24.85
C PRO A 78 -9.87 -14.07 23.43
N GLN A 79 -10.53 -13.30 22.54
CA GLN A 79 -9.88 -12.90 21.29
C GLN A 79 -8.74 -11.96 21.70
N GLU A 80 -7.59 -12.53 22.03
CA GLU A 80 -6.31 -11.85 21.87
C GLU A 80 -6.30 -11.48 20.39
N LEU A 81 -6.42 -10.18 20.09
CA LEU A 81 -6.33 -9.67 18.73
C LEU A 81 -4.90 -9.93 18.26
N ASP A 82 -4.62 -11.15 17.80
CA ASP A 82 -3.38 -11.48 17.11
C ASP A 82 -3.43 -10.74 15.78
N GLU A 83 -2.83 -9.55 15.79
CA GLU A 83 -2.46 -8.80 14.62
C GLU A 83 -1.63 -9.74 13.73
N SER A 84 -2.29 -10.35 12.75
CA SER A 84 -1.64 -11.01 11.64
C SER A 84 -0.40 -10.20 11.23
N PRO A 85 0.83 -10.77 11.16
CA PRO A 85 2.05 -10.00 10.95
C PRO A 85 2.14 -9.30 9.57
N ALA A 86 1.06 -9.26 8.79
CA ALA A 86 0.99 -8.54 7.54
C ALA A 86 0.74 -7.02 7.70
N GLU A 87 0.51 -6.51 8.93
CA GLU A 87 0.19 -5.09 9.15
C GLU A 87 1.36 -4.27 9.75
N GLY A 88 2.40 -4.97 10.23
CA GLY A 88 3.64 -4.35 10.71
C GLY A 88 4.56 -3.85 9.58
N ASP A 89 4.48 -4.47 8.41
CA ASP A 89 5.34 -4.14 7.26
C ASP A 89 4.89 -2.83 6.58
N GLU A 90 3.58 -2.61 6.38
CA GLU A 90 3.08 -1.40 5.72
C GLU A 90 3.37 -0.10 6.51
N ASN A 91 3.27 -0.14 7.84
CA ASN A 91 3.59 1.01 8.69
C ASN A 91 5.10 1.28 8.73
N ASN A 92 5.92 0.22 8.72
CA ASN A 92 7.37 0.32 8.60
C ASN A 92 7.77 0.88 7.23
N LEU A 93 7.23 0.34 6.13
CA LEU A 93 7.44 0.81 4.77
C LEU A 93 7.03 2.27 4.61
N ARG A 94 5.89 2.67 5.20
CA ARG A 94 5.43 4.06 5.19
C ARG A 94 6.33 4.99 5.99
N ALA A 95 6.90 4.52 7.10
CA ALA A 95 7.88 5.27 7.89
C ALA A 95 9.21 5.41 7.13
N GLU A 96 9.69 4.34 6.51
CA GLU A 96 10.90 4.32 5.69
C GLU A 96 10.76 5.22 4.44
N LEU A 97 9.62 5.17 3.74
CA LEU A 97 9.33 6.08 2.63
C LEU A 97 9.31 7.55 3.06
N LYS A 98 8.78 7.86 4.26
CA LYS A 98 8.82 9.22 4.81
C LYS A 98 10.25 9.67 5.14
N LYS A 99 11.09 8.78 5.69
CA LYS A 99 12.50 9.08 5.97
C LYS A 99 13.26 9.32 4.67
N LEU A 100 13.12 8.44 3.69
CA LEU A 100 13.80 8.55 2.39
C LEU A 100 13.42 9.85 1.66
N ARG A 101 12.14 10.26 1.74
CA ARG A 101 11.67 11.53 1.17
C ARG A 101 12.34 12.74 1.84
N ARG A 102 12.48 12.72 3.17
CA ARG A 102 13.16 13.81 3.91
C ARG A 102 14.66 13.87 3.58
N GLU A 103 15.31 12.72 3.47
CA GLU A 103 16.72 12.66 3.07
C GLU A 103 16.92 13.22 1.66
N THR A 104 16.05 12.83 0.73
CA THR A 104 16.08 13.30 -0.65
C THR A 104 15.88 14.82 -0.74
N ASP A 105 14.91 15.39 -0.02
CA ASP A 105 14.68 16.85 0.04
C ASP A 105 15.90 17.60 0.60
N THR A 106 16.51 17.05 1.66
CA THR A 106 17.72 17.64 2.27
C THR A 106 18.90 17.64 1.30
N ARG A 107 19.12 16.52 0.61
CA ARG A 107 20.15 16.40 -0.43
C ARG A 107 19.91 17.36 -1.59
N LEU A 108 18.67 17.49 -2.03
CA LEU A 108 18.28 18.40 -3.10
C LEU A 108 18.59 19.85 -2.73
N ARG A 109 18.19 20.30 -1.54
CA ARG A 109 18.49 21.66 -1.06
C ARG A 109 19.99 21.94 -0.99
N LYS A 110 20.78 20.96 -0.55
CA LYS A 110 22.25 21.10 -0.48
C LYS A 110 22.85 21.26 -1.88
N LEU A 111 22.43 20.42 -2.84
CA LEU A 111 22.86 20.50 -4.23
C LEU A 111 22.43 21.82 -4.87
N GLU A 112 21.20 22.29 -4.63
CA GLU A 112 20.71 23.57 -5.14
C GLU A 112 21.54 24.75 -4.59
N ALA A 113 21.92 24.71 -3.31
CA ALA A 113 22.78 25.71 -2.70
C ALA A 113 24.20 25.69 -3.29
N GLU A 114 24.79 24.50 -3.47
CA GLU A 114 26.11 24.34 -4.09
C GLU A 114 26.11 24.82 -5.55
N VAL A 115 25.08 24.48 -6.34
CA VAL A 115 24.92 24.96 -7.72
C VAL A 115 24.73 26.48 -7.76
N SER A 116 23.96 27.05 -6.84
CA SER A 116 23.78 28.49 -6.73
C SER A 116 25.11 29.20 -6.41
N ALA A 117 25.90 28.65 -5.47
CA ALA A 117 27.22 29.17 -5.13
C ALA A 117 28.22 29.06 -6.30
N LEU A 118 28.22 27.95 -7.03
CA LEU A 118 29.05 27.79 -8.23
C LEU A 118 28.65 28.77 -9.33
N ARG A 119 27.33 29.02 -9.51
CA ARG A 119 26.82 30.01 -10.45
C ARG A 119 27.25 31.43 -10.08
N SER A 120 27.20 31.80 -8.80
CA SER A 120 27.63 33.12 -8.34
C SER A 120 29.15 33.32 -8.43
N CYS A 121 29.95 32.29 -8.11
CA CYS A 121 31.40 32.33 -8.30
C CYS A 121 31.81 32.43 -9.78
N ARG A 122 31.13 31.68 -10.66
CA ARG A 122 31.40 31.71 -12.11
C ARG A 122 31.01 33.05 -12.75
N ALA A 123 29.98 33.74 -12.24
CA ALA A 123 29.64 35.11 -12.65
C ALA A 123 30.72 36.12 -12.22
N GLY A 124 31.32 35.95 -11.03
CA GLY A 124 32.40 36.81 -10.53
C GLY A 124 33.75 36.63 -11.24
N GLN A 125 33.98 35.51 -11.92
CA GLN A 125 35.24 35.23 -12.62
C GLN A 125 35.27 35.76 -14.06
N LEU A 126 34.11 36.01 -14.68
CA LEU A 126 34.00 36.64 -16.00
C LEU A 126 34.31 38.15 -15.97
N VAL A 127 34.09 38.83 -14.84
CA VAL A 127 34.33 40.29 -14.70
C VAL A 127 35.81 40.63 -14.47
N LYS A 128 36.66 39.65 -14.11
CA LYS A 128 38.09 39.88 -13.81
C LYS A 128 39.02 39.76 -15.02
N HIS A 129 38.50 39.47 -16.20
CA HIS A 129 39.31 39.27 -17.42
C HIS A 129 39.17 40.42 -18.43
N GLU A 130 38.54 41.53 -18.05
CA GLU A 130 38.34 42.74 -18.87
C GLU A 130 38.96 44.01 -18.24
N MET A 131 40.08 43.87 -17.52
CA MET A 131 40.91 45.01 -17.09
C MET A 131 42.39 44.71 -17.31
#